data_AF-A0A353M970-F1
#
_entry.id   AF-A0A353M970-F1
#
_cell.length_a   1.000
_cell.length_b   1.000
_cell.length_c   1.000
_cell.angle_alpha   90.00
_cell.angle_beta   90.00
_cell.angle_gamma   90.00
#
_symmetry.space_group_name_H-M   'P 1'
#
loop_
_entity.id
_entity.type
_entity.pdbx_description
1 polymer ?
#
loop_
_entity_poly.entity_id
_entity_poly.type
_entity_poly.pdbx_seq_one_letter_code
_entity_poly.pdbx_strand_id
1 'polypeptide(L)'
;MRVLFLMLILLICAAPAFAFGTGAEGCSGDCTACHKVTLNEVREIFKNIDPGVVVEDVSPAPARSLYQVTLKKDGQVHVAYLDFSKNYLLAGQLFDIRNKRDLTRERMEETATINPSEIPLENALIAGNPKGSKVLYIFSDPECPYCSTLHDTVRELIREEPELKVYIMLIPLDIHPDALWKTESIVCASRSDQKAALAMLERSYEKKEVPRSECAGGVGVEMKKLGVKLGIGVTPTLAFASGKMLAGARGKDEIRKLLGN
;
A
#
# COMPACT_ATOMS: atom_id res chain seq x y z
N MET A 1 -25.11 34.25 71.34
CA MET A 1 -23.89 33.44 71.08
C MET A 1 -24.10 32.18 70.24
N ARG A 2 -25.33 31.76 69.89
CA ARG A 2 -25.57 30.58 69.02
C ARG A 2 -25.80 30.87 67.54
N VAL A 3 -26.11 32.13 67.18
CA VAL A 3 -26.37 32.52 65.78
C VAL A 3 -25.08 32.96 65.06
N LEU A 4 -24.08 33.43 65.81
CA LEU A 4 -22.79 33.87 65.25
C LEU A 4 -21.91 32.70 64.78
N PHE A 5 -22.13 31.49 65.30
CA PHE A 5 -21.37 30.30 64.92
C PHE A 5 -21.90 29.66 63.63
N LEU A 6 -23.18 29.87 63.28
CA LEU A 6 -23.77 29.35 62.04
C LEU A 6 -23.39 30.19 60.79
N MET A 7 -23.10 31.49 60.95
CA MET A 7 -22.63 32.31 59.83
C MET A 7 -21.14 32.08 59.49
N LEU A 8 -20.34 31.56 60.43
CA LEU A 8 -18.92 31.26 60.16
C LEU A 8 -18.73 29.95 59.39
N ILE A 9 -19.68 29.01 59.50
CA ILE A 9 -19.64 27.73 58.76
C ILE A 9 -20.14 27.92 57.31
N LEU A 10 -21.07 28.85 57.07
CA LEU A 10 -21.57 29.13 55.71
C LEU A 10 -20.57 29.89 54.82
N LEU A 11 -19.55 30.53 55.40
CA LEU A 11 -18.51 31.23 54.64
C LEU A 11 -17.38 30.32 54.14
N ILE A 12 -17.31 29.07 54.59
CA ILE A 12 -16.27 28.11 54.17
C ILE A 12 -16.68 27.35 52.89
N CYS A 13 -17.97 27.36 52.51
CA CYS A 13 -18.46 26.71 51.28
C CYS A 13 -18.59 27.64 50.06
N ALA A 14 -18.18 28.91 50.17
CA ALA A 14 -18.21 29.87 49.06
C ALA A 14 -16.83 30.10 48.42
N ALA A 15 -15.91 29.15 48.55
CA ALA A 15 -14.82 29.07 47.59
C ALA A 15 -15.45 28.59 46.27
N PRO A 16 -15.48 29.39 45.19
CA PRO A 16 -15.72 28.83 43.88
C PRO A 16 -14.69 27.72 43.72
N ALA A 17 -15.16 26.49 43.58
CA ALA A 17 -14.34 25.41 43.08
C ALA A 17 -13.97 25.78 41.64
N PHE A 18 -12.99 26.66 41.49
CA PHE A 18 -12.18 26.76 40.29
C PHE A 18 -11.36 25.46 40.25
N ALA A 19 -12.04 24.35 39.97
CA ALA A 19 -11.42 23.09 39.58
C ALA A 19 -10.72 23.22 38.21
N PHE A 20 -10.88 24.36 37.54
CA PHE A 20 -10.04 24.78 36.42
C PHE A 20 -9.09 25.87 36.90
N GLY A 21 -8.03 25.45 37.59
CA GLY A 21 -6.88 26.32 37.80
C GLY A 21 -6.33 26.75 36.45
N THR A 22 -6.28 28.05 36.21
CA THR A 22 -5.59 28.70 35.07
C THR A 22 -4.06 28.58 35.16
N GLY A 23 -3.57 27.50 35.76
CA GLY A 23 -2.16 27.28 36.13
C GLY A 23 -1.78 25.82 36.30
N ALA A 24 -2.66 24.87 36.00
CA ALA A 24 -2.24 23.53 35.63
C ALA A 24 -2.17 23.50 34.11
N GLU A 25 -1.01 23.12 33.56
CA GLU A 25 -0.82 22.76 32.16
C GLU A 25 -1.68 21.53 31.82
N GLY A 26 -3.00 21.70 31.82
CA GLY A 26 -3.93 20.68 31.34
C GLY A 26 -3.78 20.59 29.84
N CYS A 27 -3.14 19.51 29.37
CA CYS A 27 -3.03 19.04 27.97
C CYS A 27 -3.42 20.12 26.95
N SER A 28 -2.49 21.03 26.70
CA SER A 28 -2.61 22.23 25.85
C SER A 28 -2.77 21.87 24.37
N GLY A 29 -3.89 21.27 23.97
CA GLY A 29 -4.26 21.03 22.57
C GLY A 29 -3.38 20.03 21.79
N ASP A 30 -2.17 19.74 22.27
CA ASP A 30 -1.25 18.73 21.77
C ASP A 30 -1.25 17.52 22.71
N CYS A 31 -2.09 16.55 22.37
CA CYS A 31 -2.18 15.31 23.13
C CYS A 31 -0.86 14.51 23.14
N THR A 32 0.05 14.73 22.17
CA THR A 32 1.33 14.01 22.11
C THR A 32 2.36 14.49 23.14
N ALA A 33 2.12 15.64 23.77
CA ALA A 33 2.94 16.13 24.88
C ALA A 33 2.88 15.19 26.11
N CYS A 34 1.68 14.65 26.38
CA CYS A 34 1.43 13.74 27.50
C CYS A 34 1.43 12.26 27.09
N HIS A 35 1.10 11.97 25.82
CA HIS A 35 1.09 10.63 25.26
C HIS A 35 2.31 10.45 24.35
N LYS A 36 3.42 10.00 24.94
CA LYS A 36 4.64 9.67 24.21
C LYS A 36 4.75 8.16 23.98
N VAL A 37 5.28 7.81 22.81
CA VAL A 37 5.65 6.46 22.47
C VAL A 37 7.02 6.48 21.80
N THR A 38 7.83 5.46 22.07
CA THR A 38 9.10 5.24 21.41
C THR A 38 9.00 4.09 20.42
N LEU A 39 9.84 4.13 19.38
CA LEU A 39 9.91 3.05 18.39
C LEU A 39 10.22 1.68 19.04
N ASN A 40 11.03 1.64 20.10
CA ASN A 40 11.36 0.41 20.80
C ASN A 40 10.17 -0.16 21.58
N GLU A 41 9.37 0.68 22.25
CA GLU A 41 8.13 0.23 22.89
C GLU A 41 7.18 -0.40 21.88
N VAL A 42 7.00 0.22 20.71
CA VAL A 42 6.14 -0.33 19.65
C VAL A 42 6.69 -1.63 19.09
N ARG A 43 8.00 -1.75 18.90
CA ARG A 43 8.63 -3.02 18.49
C ARG A 43 8.34 -4.15 19.45
N GLU A 44 8.42 -3.92 20.76
CA GLU A 44 8.09 -4.95 21.76
C GLU A 44 6.60 -5.34 21.73
N ILE A 45 5.70 -4.37 21.53
CA ILE A 45 4.27 -4.67 21.34
C ILE A 45 4.07 -5.59 20.13
N PHE A 46 4.64 -5.23 18.98
CA PHE A 46 4.44 -5.98 17.74
C PHE A 46 5.14 -7.35 17.72
N LYS A 47 6.26 -7.52 18.40
CA LYS A 47 6.91 -8.84 18.58
C LYS A 47 5.95 -9.88 19.20
N ASN A 48 5.09 -9.45 20.12
CA ASN A 48 4.11 -10.33 20.77
C ASN A 48 2.87 -10.61 19.90
N ILE A 49 2.62 -9.77 18.88
CA ILE A 49 1.48 -9.92 17.96
C ILE A 49 1.87 -10.77 16.77
N ASP A 50 2.98 -10.43 16.11
CA ASP A 50 3.50 -11.14 14.95
C ASP A 50 5.03 -10.95 14.89
N PRO A 51 5.82 -11.97 15.28
CA PRO A 51 7.28 -11.92 15.24
C PRO A 51 7.88 -11.68 13.84
N GLY A 52 7.12 -11.92 12.77
CA GLY A 52 7.55 -11.70 11.39
C GLY A 52 7.41 -10.25 10.91
N VAL A 53 6.78 -9.38 11.71
CA VAL A 53 6.58 -7.97 11.37
C VAL A 53 7.75 -7.11 11.87
N VAL A 54 8.30 -6.29 10.97
CA VAL A 54 9.30 -5.27 11.30
C VAL A 54 8.60 -3.92 11.46
N VAL A 55 8.76 -3.27 12.62
CA VAL A 55 8.31 -1.89 12.81
C VAL A 55 9.40 -0.93 12.31
N GLU A 56 9.11 -0.24 11.21
CA GLU A 56 10.02 0.71 10.56
C GLU A 56 9.92 2.10 11.18
N ASP A 57 8.70 2.59 11.41
CA ASP A 57 8.45 3.95 11.89
C ASP A 57 7.21 3.99 12.79
N VAL A 58 7.21 4.93 13.73
CA VAL A 58 6.03 5.30 14.52
C VAL A 58 5.98 6.82 14.64
N SER A 59 4.83 7.39 14.32
CA SER A 59 4.60 8.83 14.37
C SER A 59 3.15 9.14 14.79
N PRO A 60 2.85 10.36 15.26
CA PRO A 60 1.47 10.76 15.51
C PRO A 60 0.61 10.63 14.24
N ALA A 61 -0.59 10.04 14.36
CA ALA A 61 -1.52 9.96 13.25
C ALA A 61 -2.30 11.29 13.07
N PRO A 62 -2.78 11.59 11.86
CA PRO A 62 -3.67 12.73 11.62
C PRO A 62 -4.98 12.66 12.44
N ALA A 63 -5.47 11.44 12.71
CA ALA A 63 -6.52 11.19 13.68
C ALA A 63 -5.96 11.36 15.10
N ARG A 64 -6.27 12.51 15.71
CA ARG A 64 -5.87 12.84 17.08
C ARG A 64 -6.33 11.71 18.02
N SER A 65 -5.42 11.21 18.86
CA SER A 65 -5.54 10.02 19.73
C SER A 65 -4.95 8.70 19.20
N LEU A 66 -4.41 8.68 17.99
CA LEU A 66 -3.74 7.50 17.42
C LEU A 66 -2.29 7.82 17.06
N TYR A 67 -1.44 6.81 17.15
CA TYR A 67 -0.16 6.75 16.45
C TYR A 67 -0.35 5.97 15.16
N GLN A 68 0.33 6.40 14.11
CA GLN A 68 0.50 5.65 12.88
C GLN A 68 1.78 4.84 12.97
N VAL A 69 1.68 3.54 12.70
CA VAL A 69 2.80 2.61 12.75
C VAL A 69 3.04 2.07 11.35
N THR A 70 4.24 2.30 10.81
CA THR A 70 4.66 1.74 9.52
C THR A 70 5.32 0.39 9.78
N LEU A 71 4.77 -0.63 9.15
CA LEU A 71 5.12 -2.04 9.34
C LEU A 71 5.62 -2.59 8.03
N LYS A 72 6.62 -3.46 8.08
CA LYS A 72 7.10 -4.21 6.93
C LYS A 72 7.03 -5.71 7.21
N LYS A 73 6.39 -6.45 6.30
CA LYS A 73 6.28 -7.91 6.36
C LYS A 73 6.37 -8.46 4.94
N ASP A 74 7.24 -9.44 4.71
CA ASP A 74 7.42 -10.08 3.40
C ASP A 74 7.62 -9.07 2.25
N GLY A 75 8.38 -8.00 2.51
CA GLY A 75 8.63 -6.91 1.55
C GLY A 75 7.49 -5.90 1.40
N GLN A 76 6.29 -6.20 1.91
CA GLN A 76 5.13 -5.30 1.86
C GLN A 76 5.15 -4.29 2.99
N VAL A 77 4.83 -3.05 2.65
CA VAL A 77 4.62 -1.96 3.62
C VAL A 77 3.15 -1.94 3.98
N HIS A 78 2.86 -2.02 5.28
CA HIS A 78 1.54 -1.87 5.86
C HIS A 78 1.54 -0.71 6.85
N VAL A 79 0.36 -0.15 7.08
CA VAL A 79 0.15 0.87 8.11
C VAL A 79 -0.95 0.39 9.04
N ALA A 80 -0.67 0.44 10.33
CA ALA A 80 -1.66 0.20 11.37
C ALA A 80 -1.69 1.38 12.34
N TYR A 81 -2.74 1.47 13.14
CA TYR A 81 -2.91 2.55 14.10
C TYR A 81 -2.97 2.01 15.52
N LEU A 82 -2.12 2.55 16.39
CA LEU A 82 -2.08 2.21 17.82
C LEU A 82 -2.69 3.36 18.61
N ASP A 83 -3.61 3.07 19.51
CA ASP A 83 -4.18 4.10 20.37
C ASP A 83 -3.18 4.59 21.44
N PHE A 84 -3.42 5.76 22.01
CA PHE A 84 -2.51 6.31 23.03
C PHE A 84 -2.41 5.49 24.32
N SER A 85 -3.39 4.64 24.63
CA SER A 85 -3.28 3.70 25.75
C SER A 85 -2.39 2.49 25.43
N LYS A 86 -2.02 2.29 24.15
CA LYS A 86 -1.21 1.18 23.65
C LYS A 86 -1.88 -0.20 23.81
N ASN A 87 -3.20 -0.23 24.03
CA ASN A 87 -3.96 -1.46 24.27
C ASN A 87 -4.79 -1.89 23.05
N TYR A 88 -5.06 -0.98 22.12
CA TYR A 88 -5.90 -1.21 20.97
C TYR A 88 -5.14 -0.95 19.68
N LEU A 89 -5.13 -1.97 18.82
CA LEU A 89 -4.60 -1.89 17.47
C LEU A 89 -5.76 -1.84 16.47
N LEU A 90 -5.69 -0.87 15.56
CA LEU A 90 -6.62 -0.70 14.46
C LEU A 90 -5.88 -1.01 13.16
N ALA A 91 -6.24 -2.14 12.54
CA ALA A 91 -5.74 -2.53 11.22
C ALA A 91 -6.82 -2.18 10.17
N GLY A 92 -6.66 -1.04 9.50
CA GLY A 92 -7.63 -0.54 8.54
C GLY A 92 -7.20 0.78 7.91
N GLN A 93 -8.11 1.39 7.15
CA GLN A 93 -7.84 2.64 6.45
C GLN A 93 -8.30 3.87 7.25
N LEU A 94 -7.47 4.91 7.20
CA LEU A 94 -7.78 6.24 7.71
C LEU A 94 -8.08 7.18 6.53
N PHE A 95 -9.35 7.55 6.39
CA PHE A 95 -9.80 8.49 5.38
C PHE A 95 -9.92 9.90 5.93
N ASP A 96 -9.30 10.87 5.26
CA ASP A 96 -9.65 12.27 5.40
C ASP A 96 -10.94 12.53 4.61
N ILE A 97 -12.06 12.58 5.31
CA ILE A 97 -13.39 12.76 4.71
C ILE A 97 -13.51 14.14 4.04
N ARG A 98 -12.90 15.18 4.61
CA ARG A 98 -13.03 16.55 4.10
C ARG A 98 -12.35 16.69 2.74
N ASN A 99 -11.15 16.13 2.63
CA ASN A 99 -10.35 16.20 1.41
C ASN A 99 -10.52 14.96 0.51
N LYS A 100 -11.32 13.97 0.93
CA LYS A 100 -11.57 12.69 0.22
C LYS A 100 -10.28 11.91 -0.06
N ARG A 101 -9.36 11.90 0.90
CA ARG A 101 -8.04 11.26 0.78
C ARG A 101 -7.97 10.00 1.63
N ASP A 102 -7.26 8.99 1.12
CA ASP A 102 -6.92 7.78 1.86
C ASP A 102 -5.50 7.94 2.39
N LEU A 103 -5.38 8.36 3.65
CA LEU A 103 -4.10 8.71 4.27
C LEU A 103 -3.25 7.47 4.55
N THR A 104 -3.89 6.32 4.79
CA THR A 104 -3.20 5.03 4.94
C THR A 104 -2.52 4.66 3.63
N ARG A 105 -3.26 4.71 2.52
CA ARG A 105 -2.72 4.40 1.21
C ARG A 105 -1.59 5.34 0.81
N GLU A 106 -1.76 6.64 1.04
CA GLU A 106 -0.70 7.63 0.77
C GLU A 106 0.58 7.31 1.55
N ARG A 107 0.48 7.00 2.84
CA ARG A 107 1.65 6.61 3.64
C ARG A 107 2.33 5.35 3.13
N MET A 108 1.54 4.35 2.74
CA MET A 108 2.09 3.11 2.17
C MET A 108 2.85 3.41 0.87
N GLU A 109 2.30 4.24 -0.02
CA GLU A 109 2.91 4.62 -1.30
C GLU A 109 4.16 5.51 -1.15
N GLU A 110 4.22 6.35 -0.12
CA GLU A 110 5.43 7.12 0.21
C GLU A 110 6.62 6.23 0.55
N THR A 111 6.36 5.06 1.14
CA THR A 111 7.39 4.15 1.67
C THR A 111 7.63 2.96 0.73
N ALA A 112 6.66 2.64 -0.14
CA ALA A 112 6.73 1.51 -1.06
C ALA A 112 7.80 1.75 -2.14
N THR A 113 8.87 0.95 -2.06
CA THR A 113 9.99 0.99 -2.98
C THR A 113 10.40 -0.43 -3.38
N ILE A 114 10.98 -0.55 -4.57
CA ILE A 114 11.58 -1.77 -5.11
C ILE A 114 12.92 -1.42 -5.74
N ASN A 115 13.85 -2.37 -5.76
CA ASN A 115 15.07 -2.25 -6.55
C ASN A 115 14.80 -2.74 -7.98
N PRO A 116 14.75 -1.85 -9.00
CA PRO A 116 14.41 -2.28 -10.37
C PRO A 116 15.40 -3.30 -10.96
N SER A 117 16.65 -3.28 -10.50
CA SER A 117 17.70 -4.22 -10.92
C SER A 117 17.45 -5.66 -10.43
N GLU A 118 16.60 -5.83 -9.42
CA GLU A 118 16.24 -7.16 -8.89
C GLU A 118 15.00 -7.75 -9.56
N ILE A 119 14.34 -7.02 -10.46
CA ILE A 119 13.16 -7.49 -11.19
C ILE A 119 13.63 -8.40 -12.34
N PRO A 120 13.34 -9.72 -12.29
CA PRO A 120 13.65 -10.62 -13.38
C PRO A 120 12.71 -10.36 -14.56
N LEU A 121 13.27 -10.27 -15.77
CA LEU A 121 12.55 -9.84 -16.98
C LEU A 121 12.36 -10.97 -17.99
N GLU A 122 12.92 -12.16 -17.74
CA GLU A 122 12.90 -13.29 -18.67
C GLU A 122 11.49 -13.78 -19.02
N ASN A 123 10.56 -13.67 -18.07
CA ASN A 123 9.17 -14.09 -18.21
C ASN A 123 8.21 -12.90 -18.38
N ALA A 124 8.73 -11.68 -18.56
CA ALA A 124 7.89 -10.50 -18.74
C ALA A 124 7.27 -10.45 -20.14
N LEU A 125 6.03 -9.96 -20.20
CA LEU A 125 5.44 -9.50 -21.45
C LEU A 125 5.93 -8.08 -21.72
N ILE A 126 6.30 -7.78 -22.96
CA ILE A 126 6.86 -6.50 -23.36
C ILE A 126 5.85 -5.76 -24.24
N ALA A 127 5.36 -4.62 -23.76
CA ALA A 127 4.49 -3.71 -24.51
C ALA A 127 5.15 -2.34 -24.71
N GLY A 128 4.59 -1.55 -25.62
CA GLY A 128 5.16 -0.25 -26.00
C GLY A 128 6.39 -0.38 -26.90
N ASN A 129 7.37 0.50 -26.71
CA ASN A 129 8.62 0.51 -27.44
C ASN A 129 9.68 -0.35 -26.73
N PRO A 130 10.10 -1.51 -27.27
CA PRO A 130 11.09 -2.37 -26.62
C PRO A 130 12.48 -1.72 -26.47
N LYS A 131 12.73 -0.62 -27.20
CA LYS A 131 13.96 0.18 -27.16
C LYS A 131 13.77 1.52 -26.43
N GLY A 132 12.58 1.77 -25.88
CA GLY A 132 12.25 3.01 -25.20
C GLY A 132 13.08 3.19 -23.92
N SER A 133 13.45 4.44 -23.64
CA SER A 133 14.24 4.82 -22.47
C SER A 133 13.42 4.93 -21.18
N LYS A 134 12.11 5.21 -21.27
CA LYS A 134 11.20 5.30 -20.12
C LYS A 134 10.67 3.92 -19.78
N VAL A 135 11.02 3.40 -18.60
CA VAL A 135 10.66 2.03 -18.21
C VAL A 135 9.56 2.03 -17.14
N LEU A 136 8.50 1.28 -17.43
CA LEU A 136 7.40 0.97 -16.51
C LEU A 136 7.33 -0.54 -16.28
N TYR A 137 7.29 -0.95 -15.02
CA TYR A 137 7.04 -2.33 -14.62
C TYR A 137 5.61 -2.43 -14.09
N ILE A 138 4.86 -3.42 -14.54
CA ILE A 138 3.49 -3.68 -14.09
C ILE A 138 3.39 -5.12 -13.61
N PHE A 139 3.13 -5.29 -12.33
CA PHE A 139 2.76 -6.57 -11.75
C PHE A 139 1.24 -6.71 -11.82
N SER A 140 0.78 -7.66 -12.61
CA SER A 140 -0.61 -7.77 -13.05
C SER A 140 -1.14 -9.17 -12.82
N ASP A 141 -2.45 -9.35 -12.69
CA ASP A 141 -3.09 -10.66 -12.61
C ASP A 141 -4.10 -10.79 -13.77
N PRO A 142 -4.05 -11.87 -14.58
CA PRO A 142 -4.89 -12.02 -15.78
C PRO A 142 -6.40 -12.10 -15.48
N GLU A 143 -6.82 -12.29 -14.23
CA GLU A 143 -8.24 -12.30 -13.83
C GLU A 143 -8.68 -11.06 -13.05
N CYS A 144 -7.74 -10.18 -12.68
CA CYS A 144 -8.05 -9.02 -11.85
C CYS A 144 -8.75 -7.91 -12.66
N PRO A 145 -9.98 -7.49 -12.28
CA PRO A 145 -10.69 -6.42 -12.99
C PRO A 145 -9.95 -5.09 -12.98
N TYR A 146 -9.26 -4.75 -11.88
CA TYR A 146 -8.46 -3.53 -11.80
C TYR A 146 -7.21 -3.59 -12.68
N CYS A 147 -6.66 -4.78 -12.93
CA CYS A 147 -5.59 -4.98 -13.89
C CYS A 147 -6.07 -4.69 -15.31
N SER A 148 -7.28 -5.13 -15.66
CA SER A 148 -7.92 -4.76 -16.95
C SER A 148 -8.08 -3.24 -17.07
N THR A 149 -8.56 -2.55 -16.03
CA THR A 149 -8.70 -1.08 -16.06
C THR A 149 -7.36 -0.37 -16.25
N LEU A 150 -6.30 -0.81 -15.56
CA LEU A 150 -4.96 -0.27 -15.76
C LEU A 150 -4.43 -0.58 -17.17
N HIS A 151 -4.72 -1.77 -17.70
CA HIS A 151 -4.27 -2.18 -19.03
C HIS A 151 -4.77 -1.21 -20.12
N ASP A 152 -6.04 -0.82 -20.08
CA ASP A 152 -6.60 0.18 -21.01
C ASP A 152 -5.88 1.53 -20.91
N THR A 153 -5.65 1.98 -19.67
CA THR A 153 -4.91 3.22 -19.39
C THR A 153 -3.49 3.18 -19.98
N VAL A 154 -2.79 2.05 -19.80
CA VAL A 154 -1.42 1.87 -20.29
C VAL A 154 -1.37 1.76 -21.81
N ARG A 155 -2.36 1.13 -22.45
CA ARG A 155 -2.47 1.10 -23.92
C ARG A 155 -2.62 2.49 -24.51
N GLU A 156 -3.42 3.34 -23.88
CA GLU A 156 -3.51 4.75 -24.27
C GLU A 156 -2.19 5.48 -24.05
N LEU A 157 -1.55 5.29 -22.90
CA LEU A 157 -0.27 5.93 -22.57
C LEU A 157 0.84 5.54 -23.55
N ILE A 158 0.92 4.27 -23.97
CA ILE A 158 1.86 3.78 -24.99
C ILE A 158 1.71 4.53 -26.32
N ARG A 159 0.48 4.92 -26.70
CA ARG A 159 0.26 5.70 -27.94
C ARG A 159 0.73 7.15 -27.80
N GLU A 160 0.72 7.68 -26.58
CA GLU A 160 1.09 9.07 -26.26
C GLU A 160 2.57 9.23 -25.90
N GLU A 161 3.25 8.16 -25.47
CA GLU A 161 4.65 8.16 -25.02
C GLU A 161 5.50 7.20 -25.89
N PRO A 162 6.08 7.65 -27.01
CA PRO A 162 6.83 6.79 -27.93
C PRO A 162 8.06 6.11 -27.31
N GLU A 163 8.63 6.70 -26.25
CA GLU A 163 9.79 6.17 -25.52
C GLU A 163 9.40 5.24 -24.37
N LEU A 164 8.11 4.94 -24.19
CA LEU A 164 7.64 4.09 -23.11
C LEU A 164 7.84 2.60 -23.43
N LYS A 165 8.66 1.96 -22.60
CA LYS A 165 8.83 0.51 -22.52
C LYS A 165 8.08 -0.03 -21.31
N VAL A 166 7.17 -0.96 -21.53
CA VAL A 166 6.37 -1.57 -20.46
C VAL A 166 6.73 -3.04 -20.32
N TYR A 167 7.17 -3.43 -19.13
CA TYR A 167 7.26 -4.82 -18.72
C TYR A 167 6.00 -5.17 -17.93
N ILE A 168 5.33 -6.25 -18.30
CA ILE A 168 4.17 -6.79 -17.57
C ILE A 168 4.57 -8.16 -17.02
N MET A 169 4.61 -8.26 -15.70
CA MET A 169 4.85 -9.49 -14.96
C MET A 169 3.50 -10.00 -14.46
N LEU A 170 3.12 -11.21 -14.87
CA LEU A 170 1.87 -11.81 -14.43
C LEU A 170 2.07 -12.48 -13.07
N ILE A 171 1.48 -11.91 -12.01
CA ILE A 171 1.51 -12.39 -10.63
C ILE A 171 0.11 -12.92 -10.28
N PRO A 172 -0.14 -14.23 -10.40
CA PRO A 172 -1.44 -14.81 -10.13
C PRO A 172 -1.72 -14.82 -8.61
N LEU A 173 -2.82 -14.20 -8.21
CA LEU A 173 -3.28 -14.17 -6.83
C LEU A 173 -4.21 -15.36 -6.54
N ASP A 174 -4.14 -15.91 -5.33
CA ASP A 174 -4.93 -17.09 -4.92
C ASP A 174 -6.45 -16.86 -4.90
N ILE A 175 -6.88 -15.60 -4.86
CA ILE A 175 -8.30 -15.22 -4.92
C ILE A 175 -8.90 -15.40 -6.33
N HIS A 176 -8.06 -15.63 -7.34
CA HIS A 176 -8.45 -15.80 -8.73
C HIS A 176 -8.14 -17.22 -9.20
N PRO A 177 -9.16 -18.10 -9.32
CA PRO A 177 -8.95 -19.54 -9.48
C PRO A 177 -8.27 -19.94 -10.79
N ASP A 178 -8.45 -19.18 -11.88
CA ASP A 178 -7.83 -19.47 -13.17
C ASP A 178 -6.53 -18.69 -13.41
N ALA A 179 -6.19 -17.74 -12.53
CA ALA A 179 -5.06 -16.86 -12.74
C ALA A 179 -3.75 -17.62 -12.90
N LEU A 180 -3.57 -18.72 -12.16
CA LEU A 180 -2.35 -19.52 -12.18
C LEU A 180 -2.09 -20.15 -13.55
N TRP A 181 -3.07 -20.89 -14.09
CA TRP A 181 -2.89 -21.56 -15.37
C TRP A 181 -2.94 -20.58 -16.54
N LYS A 182 -3.72 -19.50 -16.46
CA LYS A 182 -3.72 -18.42 -17.47
C LYS A 182 -2.36 -17.72 -17.52
N THR A 183 -1.78 -17.43 -16.35
CA THR A 183 -0.42 -16.88 -16.26
C THR A 183 0.57 -17.81 -16.94
N GLU A 184 0.51 -19.11 -16.63
CA GLU A 184 1.37 -20.11 -17.28
C GLU A 184 1.23 -20.05 -18.80
N SER A 185 0.02 -20.21 -19.33
CA SER A 185 -0.20 -20.23 -20.79
C SER A 185 0.26 -18.96 -21.49
N ILE A 186 0.00 -17.79 -20.90
CA ILE A 186 0.38 -16.49 -21.46
C ILE A 186 1.90 -16.31 -21.45
N VAL A 187 2.57 -16.63 -20.34
CA VAL A 187 4.03 -16.52 -20.22
C VAL A 187 4.73 -17.54 -21.11
N CYS A 188 4.18 -18.75 -21.25
CA CYS A 188 4.72 -19.74 -22.20
C CYS A 188 4.71 -19.22 -23.64
N ALA A 189 3.63 -18.54 -24.05
CA ALA A 189 3.55 -17.92 -25.38
C ALA A 189 4.60 -16.81 -25.55
N SER A 190 4.85 -16.01 -24.52
CA SER A 190 5.72 -14.82 -24.58
C SER A 190 7.19 -15.14 -24.90
N ARG A 191 7.63 -16.37 -24.58
CA ARG A 191 8.98 -16.87 -24.91
C ARG A 191 9.25 -16.98 -26.41
N SER A 192 8.21 -17.10 -27.23
CA SER A 192 8.33 -17.25 -28.69
C SER A 192 7.64 -16.13 -29.45
N ASP A 193 6.51 -15.61 -28.94
CA ASP A 193 5.72 -14.57 -29.57
C ASP A 193 5.07 -13.65 -28.52
N GLN A 194 5.70 -12.48 -28.33
CA GLN A 194 5.23 -11.43 -27.43
C GLN A 194 3.86 -10.88 -27.84
N LYS A 195 3.57 -10.81 -29.15
CA LYS A 195 2.30 -10.29 -29.65
C LYS A 195 1.16 -11.27 -29.35
N ALA A 196 1.40 -12.57 -29.55
CA ALA A 196 0.43 -13.60 -29.19
C ALA A 196 0.16 -13.60 -27.68
N ALA A 197 1.19 -13.49 -26.85
CA ALA A 197 1.05 -13.43 -25.39
C ALA A 197 0.22 -12.22 -24.94
N LEU A 198 0.49 -11.03 -25.49
CA LEU A 198 -0.31 -9.84 -25.21
C LEU A 198 -1.77 -10.01 -25.63
N ALA A 199 -2.03 -10.61 -26.79
CA ALA A 199 -3.40 -10.90 -27.25
C ALA A 199 -4.12 -11.92 -26.33
N MET A 200 -3.40 -12.90 -25.79
CA MET A 200 -3.95 -13.83 -24.80
C MET A 200 -4.29 -13.12 -23.49
N LEU A 201 -3.44 -12.21 -23.04
CA LEU A 201 -3.72 -11.37 -21.86
C LEU A 201 -4.96 -10.49 -22.07
N GLU A 202 -5.07 -9.83 -23.23
CA GLU A 202 -6.26 -9.05 -23.61
C GLU A 202 -7.54 -9.90 -23.58
N ARG A 203 -7.50 -11.11 -24.17
CA ARG A 203 -8.64 -12.05 -24.12
C ARG A 203 -9.02 -12.41 -22.69
N SER A 204 -8.04 -12.63 -21.81
CA SER A 204 -8.29 -12.90 -20.40
C SER A 204 -9.04 -11.77 -19.72
N TYR A 205 -8.58 -10.52 -19.90
CA TYR A 205 -9.23 -9.33 -19.35
C TYR A 205 -10.64 -9.12 -19.90
N GLU A 206 -10.86 -9.43 -21.18
CA GLU A 206 -12.17 -9.39 -21.82
C GLU A 206 -13.08 -10.57 -21.45
N LYS A 207 -12.62 -11.48 -20.56
CA LYS A 207 -13.32 -12.71 -20.17
C LYS A 207 -13.64 -13.63 -21.35
N LYS A 208 -12.80 -13.60 -22.38
CA LYS A 208 -12.84 -14.51 -23.53
C LYS A 208 -11.97 -15.73 -23.25
N GLU A 209 -12.19 -16.79 -24.01
CA GLU A 209 -11.41 -18.01 -23.91
C GLU A 209 -9.92 -17.76 -24.19
N VAL A 210 -9.05 -18.22 -23.30
CA VAL A 210 -7.58 -18.18 -23.45
C VAL A 210 -7.10 -19.58 -23.80
N PRO A 211 -6.37 -19.76 -24.91
CA PRO A 211 -5.79 -21.06 -25.25
C PRO A 211 -4.91 -21.57 -24.11
N ARG A 212 -5.24 -22.74 -23.57
CA ARG A 212 -4.44 -23.37 -22.52
C ARG A 212 -3.19 -23.99 -23.14
N SER A 213 -2.05 -23.65 -22.57
CA SER A 213 -0.76 -24.26 -22.84
C SER A 213 0.02 -24.43 -21.54
N GLU A 214 0.82 -25.48 -21.48
CA GLU A 214 1.73 -25.77 -20.37
C GLU A 214 3.14 -25.81 -20.96
N CYS A 215 4.07 -25.11 -20.33
CA CYS A 215 5.48 -25.17 -20.72
C CYS A 215 6.31 -25.74 -19.59
N ALA A 216 7.39 -26.44 -19.96
CA ALA A 216 8.29 -27.04 -18.99
C ALA A 216 8.76 -25.99 -17.96
N GLY A 217 8.73 -26.38 -16.68
CA GLY A 217 9.18 -25.56 -15.55
C GLY A 217 8.09 -25.03 -14.64
N GLY A 218 6.80 -25.12 -15.01
CA GLY A 218 5.70 -24.67 -14.13
C GLY A 218 5.75 -23.17 -13.86
N VAL A 219 5.92 -22.39 -14.93
CA VAL A 219 6.21 -20.95 -14.85
C VAL A 219 5.12 -20.16 -14.10
N GLY A 220 3.86 -20.62 -14.11
CA GLY A 220 2.80 -19.99 -13.30
C GLY A 220 3.14 -19.99 -11.80
N VAL A 221 3.68 -21.10 -11.29
CA VAL A 221 4.11 -21.22 -9.89
C VAL A 221 5.36 -20.38 -9.63
N GLU A 222 6.29 -20.33 -10.58
CA GLU A 222 7.48 -19.47 -10.49
C GLU A 222 7.09 -17.99 -10.39
N MET A 223 6.16 -17.54 -11.23
CA MET A 223 5.66 -16.16 -11.22
C MET A 223 4.90 -15.83 -9.94
N LYS A 224 4.12 -16.77 -9.39
CA LYS A 224 3.50 -16.60 -8.06
C LYS A 224 4.56 -16.39 -6.98
N LYS A 225 5.60 -17.22 -6.96
CA LYS A 225 6.73 -17.09 -6.01
C LYS A 225 7.49 -15.77 -6.20
N LEU A 226 7.61 -15.31 -7.45
CA LEU A 226 8.22 -14.03 -7.76
C LEU A 226 7.46 -12.88 -7.10
N GLY A 227 6.13 -12.88 -7.16
CA GLY A 227 5.28 -11.90 -6.48
C GLY A 227 5.58 -11.81 -4.99
N VAL A 228 5.65 -12.96 -4.31
CA VAL A 228 6.03 -13.05 -2.89
C VAL A 228 7.44 -12.51 -2.66
N LYS A 229 8.42 -12.92 -3.47
CA LYS A 229 9.82 -12.48 -3.35
C LYS A 229 9.97 -10.97 -3.48
N LEU A 230 9.21 -10.35 -4.38
CA LEU A 230 9.24 -8.91 -4.63
C LEU A 230 8.29 -8.10 -3.72
N GLY A 231 7.59 -8.74 -2.78
CA GLY A 231 6.62 -8.07 -1.91
C GLY A 231 5.39 -7.54 -2.63
N ILE A 232 4.98 -8.17 -3.74
CA ILE A 232 3.78 -7.81 -4.50
C ILE A 232 2.58 -8.60 -3.98
N GLY A 233 1.88 -8.04 -2.99
CA GLY A 233 0.65 -8.65 -2.45
C GLY A 233 -0.65 -8.19 -3.09
N VAL A 234 -0.61 -7.15 -3.93
CA VAL A 234 -1.79 -6.59 -4.61
C VAL A 234 -1.52 -6.35 -6.08
N THR A 235 -2.53 -6.57 -6.92
CA THR A 235 -2.47 -6.29 -8.36
C THR A 235 -3.61 -5.37 -8.80
N PRO A 236 -3.38 -4.44 -9.74
CA PRO A 236 -2.08 -4.18 -10.34
C PRO A 236 -1.16 -3.42 -9.39
N THR A 237 0.15 -3.64 -9.48
CA THR A 237 1.16 -2.79 -8.84
C THR A 237 2.10 -2.28 -9.91
N LEU A 238 2.38 -0.98 -9.90
CA LEU A 238 3.30 -0.33 -10.82
C LEU A 238 4.62 -0.08 -10.10
N ALA A 239 5.73 -0.26 -10.80
CA ALA A 239 7.05 0.17 -10.37
C ALA A 239 7.75 0.95 -11.48
N PHE A 240 8.57 1.90 -11.08
CA PHE A 240 9.23 2.86 -11.97
C PHE A 240 10.75 2.66 -11.92
N ALA A 241 11.48 3.18 -12.92
CA ALA A 241 12.94 3.13 -12.95
C ALA A 241 13.61 3.81 -11.74
N SER A 242 12.89 4.73 -11.07
CA SER A 242 13.32 5.36 -9.81
C SER A 242 13.26 4.44 -8.59
N GLY A 243 12.65 3.26 -8.72
CA GLY A 243 12.35 2.35 -7.62
C GLY A 243 11.05 2.67 -6.87
N LYS A 244 10.38 3.78 -7.20
CA LYS A 244 9.06 4.09 -6.61
C LYS A 244 8.02 3.05 -7.05
N MET A 245 7.06 2.76 -6.17
CA MET A 245 5.92 1.89 -6.47
C MET A 245 4.58 2.61 -6.27
N LEU A 246 3.56 2.19 -7.02
CA LEU A 246 2.16 2.58 -6.82
C LEU A 246 1.27 1.34 -6.87
N ALA A 247 0.38 1.18 -5.89
CA ALA A 247 -0.52 0.03 -5.78
C ALA A 247 -1.93 0.34 -6.28
N GLY A 248 -2.48 -0.49 -7.15
CA GLY A 248 -3.81 -0.35 -7.75
C GLY A 248 -3.79 0.36 -9.10
N ALA A 249 -4.94 0.41 -9.78
CA ALA A 249 -5.07 1.10 -11.07
C ALA A 249 -4.80 2.60 -10.93
N ARG A 250 -4.17 3.20 -11.95
CA ARG A 250 -3.72 4.59 -11.95
C ARG A 250 -4.07 5.28 -13.26
N GLY A 251 -4.35 6.57 -13.19
CA GLY A 251 -4.59 7.41 -14.36
C GLY A 251 -3.28 7.77 -15.07
N LYS A 252 -3.37 8.05 -16.38
CA LYS A 252 -2.21 8.37 -17.24
C LYS A 252 -1.33 9.47 -16.67
N ASP A 253 -1.91 10.56 -16.17
CA ASP A 253 -1.15 11.71 -15.68
C ASP A 253 -0.34 11.40 -14.43
N GLU A 254 -0.82 10.49 -13.58
CA GLU A 254 -0.09 10.06 -12.39
C GLU A 254 1.09 9.16 -12.76
N ILE A 255 0.88 8.24 -13.71
CA ILE A 255 1.95 7.39 -14.25
C ILE A 255 3.02 8.26 -14.92
N ARG A 256 2.60 9.20 -15.78
CA ARG A 256 3.49 10.10 -16.53
C ARG A 256 4.39 10.93 -15.61
N LYS A 257 3.87 11.43 -14.48
CA LYS A 257 4.67 12.16 -13.48
C LYS A 257 5.83 11.35 -12.92
N LEU A 258 5.75 10.02 -12.94
CA LEU A 258 6.74 9.12 -12.35
C LEU A 258 7.64 8.41 -13.38
N LEU A 259 7.32 8.49 -14.67
CA LEU A 259 8.11 7.87 -15.75
C LEU A 259 9.50 8.50 -15.95
N GLY A 260 9.83 9.57 -15.22
CA GLY A 260 11.05 10.34 -15.44
C GLY A 260 11.03 11.10 -16.77
N ASN A 261 12.01 11.98 -16.94
CA ASN A 261 12.31 12.59 -18.24
C ASN A 261 13.25 11.70 -19.03
#